data_AF-A0A8X7XGW7-F1
#
_entry.id   AF-A0A8X7XGW7-F1
#
_cell.length_a   1.000
_cell.length_b   1.000
_cell.length_c   1.000
_cell.angle_alpha   90.00
_cell.angle_beta   90.00
_cell.angle_gamma   90.00
#
_symmetry.space_group_name_H-M   'P 1'
#
loop_
_entity.id
_entity.type
_entity.pdbx_description
1 polymer ?
#
loop_
_entity_poly.entity_id
_entity_poly.type
_entity_poly.pdbx_seq_one_letter_code
_entity_poly.pdbx_strand_id
1 'polypeptide(L)'
;MGKHSLEEWIQEEAKHLVMEFQKNEGKLSVPFDPTFYLSRSVSNNICSIIFGERFEYQDEKFLHLLTLIDTNAHLLSNPSTQLYNVFPKLLDLLPGPHKRVFKNVKDFENFFSTIIDNHKDTLKIDSPRDFIDAFLIKMKQESTNPDTEFFYGNLLYTVLLLFVAGTETTSTTLRYGLMILLKYPHIQEKIHQEIDAVVGRDRLPAMEHRKKMPFTDAVIHECQRFLDVVPLNIFHCTTEMINFRGYTIPKGTVVIPLLHSVLFDKTKWETPHSFNPGHFLDENHCFKMNPAFMPFSAGGAWRLLSGLKEGQTQVDNPQNEEMAYWSHPVDVHFATKGLQGWPKLHLQVWHQDSYGRCELYGYGFCHIPSSPGFHELKCVTWRPVGTWQDQLAQLFVGGGPQLKTSDLIYIGADRYRLQTTSMGCVHLQFAVILRHFDRYGVEC
;
A
#
# COMPACT_ATOMS: atom_id res chain seq x y z
N MET A 1 12.98 -11.37 13.07
CA MET A 1 12.95 -10.57 11.84
C MET A 1 13.91 -9.38 11.98
N GLY A 2 14.73 -9.13 10.96
CA GLY A 2 15.37 -7.83 10.63
C GLY A 2 16.15 -7.09 11.72
N LYS A 3 17.49 -7.10 11.65
CA LYS A 3 18.29 -6.06 12.33
C LYS A 3 18.24 -4.71 11.61
N HIS A 4 17.75 -4.68 10.37
CA HIS A 4 17.62 -3.50 9.53
C HIS A 4 16.15 -3.23 9.16
N SER A 5 15.77 -1.96 9.08
CA SER A 5 14.46 -1.55 8.57
C SER A 5 14.42 -1.59 7.03
N LEU A 6 13.23 -1.70 6.42
CA LEU A 6 13.09 -1.68 4.95
C LEU A 6 13.66 -0.39 4.33
N GLU A 7 13.57 0.72 5.06
CA GLU A 7 14.17 1.99 4.66
C GLU A 7 15.70 1.89 4.52
N GLU A 8 16.38 1.24 5.46
CA GLU A 8 17.83 1.08 5.43
C GLU A 8 18.28 0.21 4.24
N TRP A 9 17.54 -0.84 3.91
CA TRP A 9 17.80 -1.66 2.72
C TRP A 9 17.66 -0.85 1.43
N ILE A 10 16.60 -0.05 1.30
CA ILE A 10 16.40 0.81 0.13
C ILE A 10 17.50 1.87 0.05
N GLN A 11 17.93 2.44 1.18
CA GLN A 11 19.03 3.41 1.22
C GLN A 11 20.37 2.78 0.82
N GLU A 12 20.66 1.56 1.27
CA GLU A 12 21.85 0.80 0.88
C GLU A 12 21.85 0.51 -0.63
N GLU A 13 20.74 0.02 -1.16
CA GLU A 13 20.62 -0.29 -2.58
C GLU A 13 20.65 0.98 -3.45
N ALA A 14 20.12 2.10 -2.97
CA ALA A 14 20.22 3.40 -3.64
C ALA A 14 21.68 3.88 -3.74
N LYS A 15 22.53 3.63 -2.73
CA LYS A 15 23.96 3.93 -2.81
C LYS A 15 24.63 3.12 -3.91
N HIS A 16 24.34 1.82 -4.00
CA HIS A 16 24.88 0.97 -5.05
C HIS A 16 24.47 1.45 -6.45
N LEU A 17 23.21 1.85 -6.62
CA LEU A 17 22.72 2.40 -7.88
C LEU A 17 23.46 3.70 -8.27
N VAL A 18 23.64 4.62 -7.32
CA VAL A 18 24.37 5.87 -7.56
C VAL A 18 25.83 5.59 -7.93
N MET A 19 26.52 4.72 -7.19
CA MET A 19 27.90 4.32 -7.51
C MET A 19 28.00 3.74 -8.93
N GLU A 20 27.01 2.93 -9.33
CA GLU A 20 26.99 2.34 -10.67
C GLU A 20 26.75 3.40 -11.76
N PHE A 21 25.91 4.41 -11.51
CA PHE A 21 25.79 5.57 -12.40
C PHE A 21 27.08 6.40 -12.45
N GLN A 22 27.79 6.56 -11.33
CA GLN A 22 29.05 7.29 -11.25
C GLN A 22 30.20 6.62 -12.01
N LYS A 23 30.21 5.29 -12.12
CA LYS A 23 31.18 4.59 -13.00
C LYS A 23 31.08 5.03 -14.47
N ASN A 24 29.92 5.53 -14.88
CA ASN A 24 29.72 6.11 -16.20
C ASN A 24 30.09 7.61 -16.27
N GLU A 25 30.43 8.29 -15.15
CA GLU A 25 30.81 9.72 -15.16
C GLU A 25 32.07 9.98 -16.00
N GLY A 26 33.04 9.07 -15.99
CA GLY A 26 34.20 9.15 -16.90
C GLY A 26 33.85 9.04 -18.39
N LYS A 27 32.59 8.70 -18.70
CA LYS A 27 32.00 8.56 -20.04
C LYS A 27 30.77 9.47 -20.22
N LEU A 28 30.67 10.59 -19.51
CA LEU A 28 29.54 11.55 -19.50
C LEU A 28 28.99 11.98 -20.88
N SER A 29 29.72 11.73 -21.97
CA SER A 29 29.30 11.95 -23.36
C SER A 29 28.66 10.73 -24.06
N VAL A 30 28.49 9.59 -23.38
CA VAL A 30 27.92 8.36 -23.97
C VAL A 30 26.53 8.09 -23.36
N PRO A 31 25.44 8.22 -24.16
CA PRO A 31 24.11 7.80 -23.74
C PRO A 31 24.10 6.32 -23.34
N PHE A 32 23.36 5.98 -22.28
CA PHE A 32 23.14 4.60 -21.86
C PHE A 32 21.67 4.34 -21.53
N ASP A 33 21.27 3.08 -21.61
CA ASP A 33 19.92 2.64 -21.26
C ASP A 33 19.84 2.33 -19.74
N PRO A 34 19.00 3.04 -18.97
CA PRO A 34 18.88 2.82 -17.52
C PRO A 34 18.09 1.56 -17.15
N THR A 35 17.48 0.85 -18.10
CA THR A 35 16.56 -0.28 -17.85
C THR A 35 17.14 -1.30 -16.86
N PHE A 36 18.30 -1.88 -17.16
CA PHE A 36 18.87 -2.90 -16.29
C PHE A 36 19.48 -2.31 -15.01
N TYR A 37 19.90 -1.03 -14.98
CA TYR A 37 20.38 -0.40 -13.75
C TYR A 37 19.26 -0.30 -12.71
N LEU A 38 18.09 0.20 -13.13
CA LEU A 38 16.93 0.33 -12.26
C LEU A 38 16.34 -1.03 -11.89
N SER A 39 16.19 -1.94 -12.85
CA SER A 39 15.66 -3.28 -12.58
C SER A 39 16.54 -4.07 -11.61
N ARG A 40 17.87 -3.97 -11.69
CA ARG A 40 18.79 -4.59 -10.72
C ARG A 40 18.59 -4.03 -9.31
N SER A 41 18.55 -2.70 -9.19
CA SER A 41 18.38 -2.02 -7.91
C SER A 41 17.05 -2.39 -7.24
N VAL A 42 15.95 -2.26 -7.97
CA VAL A 42 14.62 -2.63 -7.45
C VAL A 42 14.55 -4.10 -7.09
N SER A 43 15.09 -4.98 -7.94
CA SER A 43 15.05 -6.42 -7.70
C SER A 43 15.83 -6.82 -6.45
N ASN A 44 16.95 -6.16 -6.17
CA ASN A 44 17.71 -6.44 -4.96
C ASN A 44 16.93 -6.11 -3.68
N ASN A 45 16.12 -5.04 -3.67
CA ASN A 45 15.25 -4.74 -2.52
C ASN A 45 14.28 -5.89 -2.22
N ILE A 46 13.66 -6.48 -3.26
CA ILE A 46 12.75 -7.61 -3.07
C ILE A 46 13.51 -8.92 -2.79
N CYS A 47 14.70 -9.13 -3.38
CA CYS A 47 15.58 -10.26 -3.06
C CYS A 47 15.98 -10.28 -1.59
N SER A 48 16.30 -9.13 -0.99
CA SER A 48 16.64 -9.06 0.43
C SER A 48 15.47 -9.44 1.33
N ILE A 49 14.22 -9.15 0.92
CA ILE A 49 13.02 -9.59 1.64
C ILE A 49 12.78 -11.09 1.48
N ILE A 50 12.91 -11.61 0.25
CA ILE A 50 12.54 -12.99 -0.08
C ILE A 50 13.62 -14.00 0.33
N PHE A 51 14.88 -13.71 0.01
CA PHE A 51 16.03 -14.62 0.12
C PHE A 51 17.05 -14.20 1.19
N GLY A 52 16.85 -13.02 1.81
CA GLY A 52 17.81 -12.48 2.78
C GLY A 52 19.14 -12.02 2.17
N GLU A 53 19.28 -12.07 0.85
CA GLU A 53 20.52 -11.85 0.12
C GLU A 53 20.35 -10.85 -1.03
N ARG A 54 21.45 -10.17 -1.36
CA ARG A 54 21.58 -9.23 -2.47
C ARG A 54 22.43 -9.86 -3.57
N PHE A 55 22.05 -9.68 -4.83
CA PHE A 55 22.86 -10.11 -5.97
C PHE A 55 23.81 -8.99 -6.43
N GLU A 56 25.01 -9.39 -6.85
CA GLU A 56 25.91 -8.48 -7.56
C GLU A 56 25.30 -8.06 -8.92
N TYR A 57 25.57 -6.83 -9.33
CA TYR A 57 25.01 -6.27 -10.56
C TYR A 57 25.54 -6.92 -11.84
N GLN A 58 26.62 -7.67 -11.74
CA GLN A 58 27.27 -8.42 -12.81
C GLN A 58 26.95 -9.92 -12.76
N ASP A 59 26.16 -10.39 -11.78
CA ASP A 59 25.78 -11.80 -11.70
C ASP A 59 24.96 -12.21 -12.93
N GLU A 60 25.49 -13.17 -13.69
CA GLU A 60 24.89 -13.59 -14.96
C GLU A 60 23.52 -14.26 -14.78
N LYS A 61 23.32 -15.00 -13.68
CA LYS A 61 22.03 -15.66 -13.41
C LYS A 61 20.99 -14.62 -13.07
N PHE A 62 21.33 -13.63 -12.25
CA PHE A 62 20.46 -12.54 -11.90
C PHE A 62 20.08 -11.70 -13.13
N LEU A 63 21.06 -11.32 -13.95
CA LEU A 63 20.83 -10.61 -15.21
C LEU A 63 19.94 -11.40 -16.17
N HIS A 64 20.11 -12.73 -16.22
CA HIS A 64 19.25 -13.59 -17.02
C HIS A 64 17.78 -13.51 -16.55
N LEU A 65 17.52 -13.58 -15.24
CA LEU A 65 16.16 -13.43 -14.70
C LEU A 65 15.51 -12.10 -15.05
N LEU A 66 16.26 -10.99 -14.92
CA LEU A 66 15.76 -9.67 -15.29
C LEU A 66 15.42 -9.60 -16.78
N THR A 67 16.23 -10.25 -17.63
CA THR A 67 15.95 -10.37 -19.07
C THR A 67 14.69 -11.19 -19.34
N LEU A 68 14.44 -12.25 -18.56
CA LEU A 68 13.21 -13.04 -18.66
C LEU A 68 11.98 -12.21 -18.25
N ILE A 69 12.08 -11.39 -17.19
CA ILE A 69 11.01 -10.49 -16.76
C ILE A 69 10.67 -9.50 -17.88
N ASP A 70 11.65 -8.77 -18.39
CA ASP A 70 11.47 -7.76 -19.43
C ASP A 70 10.89 -8.40 -20.72
N THR A 71 11.44 -9.56 -21.12
CA THR A 71 10.91 -10.34 -22.24
C THR A 71 9.44 -10.74 -22.01
N ASN A 72 9.09 -11.21 -20.81
CA ASN A 72 7.73 -11.60 -20.49
C ASN A 72 6.77 -10.40 -20.48
N ALA A 73 7.19 -9.24 -19.96
CA ALA A 73 6.37 -8.03 -19.99
C ALA A 73 5.99 -7.64 -21.43
N HIS A 74 6.94 -7.70 -22.36
CA HIS A 74 6.70 -7.48 -23.78
C HIS A 74 5.84 -8.57 -24.43
N LEU A 75 6.10 -9.84 -24.12
CA LEU A 75 5.32 -10.96 -24.67
C LEU A 75 3.88 -10.93 -24.18
N LEU A 76 3.63 -10.65 -22.91
CA LEU A 76 2.29 -10.55 -22.33
C LEU A 76 1.52 -9.36 -22.92
N SER A 77 2.21 -8.28 -23.30
CA SER A 77 1.57 -7.14 -23.99
C SER A 77 1.29 -7.39 -25.48
N ASN A 78 1.77 -8.49 -26.05
CA ASN A 78 1.59 -8.81 -27.47
C ASN A 78 0.16 -9.30 -27.75
N PRO A 79 -0.55 -8.77 -28.77
CA PRO A 79 -1.91 -9.20 -29.13
C PRO A 79 -2.07 -10.71 -29.35
N SER A 80 -1.08 -11.37 -29.92
CA SER A 80 -1.11 -12.83 -30.15
C SER A 80 -1.05 -13.64 -28.85
N THR A 81 -0.34 -13.15 -27.83
CA THR A 81 -0.34 -13.75 -26.48
C THR A 81 -1.65 -13.45 -25.76
N GLN A 82 -2.23 -12.28 -25.94
CA GLN A 82 -3.56 -11.97 -25.38
C GLN A 82 -4.65 -12.87 -25.96
N LEU A 83 -4.54 -13.28 -27.23
CA LEU A 83 -5.46 -14.23 -27.83
C LEU A 83 -5.40 -15.61 -27.16
N TYR A 84 -4.23 -16.02 -26.66
CA TYR A 84 -4.07 -17.24 -25.86
C TYR A 84 -4.91 -17.20 -24.59
N ASN A 85 -4.99 -16.06 -23.90
CA ASN A 85 -5.82 -15.92 -22.69
C ASN A 85 -7.32 -16.13 -22.96
N VAL A 86 -7.77 -15.85 -24.19
CA VAL A 86 -9.17 -16.03 -24.61
C VAL A 86 -9.43 -17.46 -25.09
N PHE A 87 -8.49 -18.05 -25.85
CA PHE A 87 -8.66 -19.36 -26.49
C PHE A 87 -7.51 -20.34 -26.18
N PRO A 88 -7.24 -20.67 -24.90
CA PRO A 88 -6.05 -21.44 -24.54
C PRO A 88 -6.06 -22.85 -25.14
N LYS A 89 -7.20 -23.55 -25.07
CA LYS A 89 -7.34 -24.93 -25.59
C LYS A 89 -7.08 -25.05 -27.10
N LEU A 90 -7.46 -24.03 -27.87
CA LEU A 90 -7.25 -24.01 -29.32
C LEU A 90 -5.79 -23.70 -29.65
N LEU A 91 -5.23 -22.72 -28.96
CA LEU A 91 -3.90 -22.18 -29.25
C LEU A 91 -2.76 -22.99 -28.63
N ASP A 92 -3.05 -23.83 -27.63
CA ASP A 92 -2.07 -24.74 -27.01
C ASP A 92 -1.40 -25.69 -28.00
N LEU A 93 -2.08 -26.05 -29.09
CA LEU A 93 -1.54 -26.95 -30.11
C LEU A 93 -0.69 -26.21 -31.15
N LEU A 94 -0.74 -24.87 -31.17
CA LEU A 94 -0.06 -24.06 -32.16
C LEU A 94 1.25 -23.49 -31.61
N PRO A 95 2.26 -23.30 -32.47
CA PRO A 95 3.44 -22.53 -32.09
C PRO A 95 3.05 -21.07 -31.87
N GLY A 96 3.69 -20.41 -30.91
CA GLY A 96 3.44 -19.00 -30.65
C GLY A 96 4.20 -18.43 -29.46
N PRO A 97 4.10 -17.12 -29.22
CA PRO A 97 4.81 -16.45 -28.13
C PRO A 97 4.42 -16.97 -26.74
N HIS A 98 3.21 -17.50 -26.57
CA HIS A 98 2.75 -18.14 -25.33
C HIS A 98 3.65 -19.34 -24.93
N LYS A 99 4.19 -20.11 -25.90
CA LYS A 99 5.14 -21.20 -25.60
C LYS A 99 6.46 -20.67 -25.04
N ARG A 100 6.92 -19.50 -25.49
CA ARG A 100 8.10 -18.84 -24.94
C ARG A 100 7.85 -18.37 -23.50
N VAL A 101 6.65 -17.84 -23.21
CA VAL A 101 6.27 -17.48 -21.82
C VAL A 101 6.35 -18.70 -20.91
N PHE A 102 5.79 -19.85 -21.31
CA PHE A 102 5.88 -21.07 -20.50
C PHE A 102 7.31 -21.57 -20.30
N LYS A 103 8.15 -21.47 -21.33
CA LYS A 103 9.59 -21.77 -21.19
C LYS A 103 10.25 -20.85 -20.16
N ASN A 104 10.00 -19.54 -20.26
CA ASN A 104 10.56 -18.57 -19.31
C ASN A 104 10.07 -18.82 -17.87
N VAL A 105 8.80 -19.20 -17.68
CA VAL A 105 8.28 -19.62 -16.37
C VAL A 105 9.03 -20.83 -15.84
N LYS A 106 9.36 -21.81 -16.69
CA LYS A 106 10.14 -22.97 -16.28
C LYS A 106 11.56 -22.60 -15.83
N ASP A 107 12.17 -21.63 -16.50
CA ASP A 107 13.50 -21.12 -16.12
C ASP A 107 13.45 -20.42 -14.75
N PHE A 108 12.40 -19.64 -14.45
CA PHE A 108 12.15 -19.10 -13.10
C PHE A 108 11.97 -20.20 -12.07
N GLU A 109 11.14 -21.22 -12.35
CA GLU A 109 10.91 -22.34 -11.44
C GLU A 109 12.21 -23.02 -11.06
N ASN A 110 13.07 -23.33 -12.04
CA ASN A 110 14.35 -24.00 -11.81
C ASN A 110 15.32 -23.13 -10.98
N PHE A 111 15.32 -21.82 -11.20
CA PHE A 111 16.14 -20.90 -10.42
C PHE A 111 15.67 -20.84 -8.96
N PHE A 112 14.38 -20.57 -8.74
CA PHE A 112 13.85 -20.42 -7.38
C PHE A 112 13.78 -21.75 -6.62
N SER A 113 13.57 -22.89 -7.30
CA SER A 113 13.65 -24.20 -6.64
C SER A 113 15.03 -24.42 -6.03
N THR A 114 16.09 -24.05 -6.76
CA THR A 114 17.47 -24.17 -6.28
C THR A 114 17.71 -23.32 -5.03
N ILE A 115 17.20 -22.07 -5.01
CA ILE A 115 17.31 -21.19 -3.83
C ILE A 115 16.52 -21.76 -2.65
N ILE A 116 15.28 -22.19 -2.88
CA ILE A 116 14.42 -22.74 -1.81
C ILE A 116 15.04 -24.01 -1.22
N ASP A 117 15.61 -24.89 -2.05
CA ASP A 117 16.24 -26.11 -1.57
C ASP A 117 17.51 -25.82 -0.75
N ASN A 118 18.33 -24.84 -1.17
CA ASN A 118 19.44 -24.34 -0.33
C ASN A 118 18.95 -23.79 1.02
N HIS A 119 17.79 -23.11 1.05
CA HIS A 119 17.20 -22.63 2.30
C HIS A 119 16.76 -23.78 3.20
N LYS A 120 16.17 -24.84 2.65
CA LYS A 120 15.80 -26.05 3.43
C LYS A 120 17.02 -26.69 4.08
N ASP A 121 18.13 -26.78 3.35
CA ASP A 121 19.36 -27.41 3.83
C ASP A 121 20.03 -26.60 4.95
N THR A 122 19.86 -25.28 4.93
CA THR A 122 20.49 -24.34 5.88
C THR A 122 19.52 -23.77 6.94
N LEU A 123 18.28 -24.25 6.97
CA LEU A 123 17.19 -23.69 7.77
C LEU A 123 17.46 -23.77 9.27
N LYS A 124 17.34 -22.62 9.95
CA LYS A 124 17.40 -22.51 11.42
C LYS A 124 16.05 -22.04 11.96
N ILE A 125 15.35 -22.93 12.67
CA ILE A 125 13.98 -22.67 13.16
C ILE A 125 13.92 -21.45 14.08
N ASP A 126 14.89 -21.30 14.98
CA ASP A 126 14.89 -20.22 15.99
C ASP A 126 15.35 -18.86 15.43
N SER A 127 15.80 -18.81 14.17
CA SER A 127 16.34 -17.59 13.56
C SER A 127 16.05 -17.55 12.06
N PRO A 128 14.78 -17.32 11.66
CA PRO A 128 14.43 -17.16 10.25
C PRO A 128 15.17 -15.96 9.65
N ARG A 129 15.82 -16.19 8.50
CA ARG A 129 16.58 -15.17 7.77
C ARG A 129 15.67 -14.23 6.98
N ASP A 130 14.65 -14.79 6.35
CA ASP A 130 13.86 -14.14 5.29
C ASP A 130 12.46 -14.78 5.15
N PHE A 131 11.73 -14.38 4.11
CA PHE A 131 10.40 -14.91 3.79
C PHE A 131 10.40 -16.43 3.53
N ILE A 132 11.40 -16.96 2.81
CA ILE A 132 11.45 -18.41 2.52
C ILE A 132 11.59 -19.20 3.81
N ASP A 133 12.52 -18.81 4.68
CA ASP A 133 12.69 -19.46 5.98
C ASP A 133 11.40 -19.41 6.81
N ALA A 134 10.74 -18.24 6.87
CA ALA A 134 9.48 -18.08 7.59
C ALA A 134 8.38 -19.01 7.03
N PHE A 135 8.26 -19.11 5.71
CA PHE A 135 7.30 -20.00 5.07
C PHE A 135 7.63 -21.47 5.32
N LEU A 136 8.91 -21.86 5.23
CA LEU A 136 9.36 -23.23 5.50
C LEU A 136 9.10 -23.65 6.96
N ILE A 137 9.27 -22.73 7.91
CA ILE A 137 8.94 -22.96 9.33
C ILE A 137 7.44 -23.17 9.49
N LYS A 138 6.62 -22.30 8.90
CA LYS A 138 5.16 -22.42 8.94
C LYS A 138 4.67 -23.73 8.29
N MET A 139 5.27 -24.12 7.17
CA MET A 139 5.02 -25.42 6.52
C MET A 139 5.34 -26.60 7.45
N LYS A 140 6.42 -26.54 8.25
CA LYS A 140 6.72 -27.58 9.25
C LYS A 140 5.69 -27.59 10.39
N GLN A 141 5.28 -26.41 10.88
CA GLN A 141 4.27 -26.28 11.93
C GLN A 141 2.91 -26.83 11.52
N GLU A 142 2.54 -26.70 10.24
CA GLU A 142 1.27 -27.19 9.70
C GLU A 142 1.34 -28.58 9.06
N SER A 143 2.45 -29.32 9.24
CA SER A 143 2.67 -30.62 8.60
C SER A 143 1.62 -31.70 8.91
N THR A 144 0.87 -31.55 10.01
CA THR A 144 -0.21 -32.47 10.41
C THR A 144 -1.61 -32.01 9.94
N ASN A 145 -1.73 -30.81 9.36
CA ASN A 145 -2.98 -30.27 8.86
C ASN A 145 -3.21 -30.71 7.40
N PRO A 146 -4.22 -31.56 7.10
CA PRO A 146 -4.49 -32.02 5.74
C PRO A 146 -5.01 -30.90 4.81
N ASP A 147 -5.55 -29.82 5.38
CA ASP A 147 -6.09 -28.67 4.65
C ASP A 147 -5.09 -27.50 4.59
N THR A 148 -3.78 -27.76 4.78
CA THR A 148 -2.78 -26.69 4.75
C THR A 148 -2.52 -26.17 3.34
N GLU A 149 -2.44 -24.85 3.22
CA GLU A 149 -1.99 -24.17 2.00
C GLU A 149 -0.47 -23.94 1.99
N PHE A 150 0.23 -24.31 3.07
CA PHE A 150 1.68 -24.19 3.16
C PHE A 150 2.35 -25.45 2.64
N PHE A 151 2.54 -25.52 1.32
CA PHE A 151 3.30 -26.59 0.66
C PHE A 151 4.29 -26.02 -0.36
N TYR A 152 5.22 -26.85 -0.82
CA TYR A 152 6.35 -26.42 -1.66
C TYR A 152 5.94 -25.69 -2.95
N GLY A 153 4.90 -26.17 -3.64
CA GLY A 153 4.38 -25.50 -4.84
C GLY A 153 3.90 -24.08 -4.55
N ASN A 154 3.12 -23.88 -3.49
CA ASN A 154 2.67 -22.55 -3.08
C ASN A 154 3.85 -21.65 -2.68
N LEU A 155 4.87 -22.17 -1.98
CA LEU A 155 6.11 -21.42 -1.70
C LEU A 155 6.79 -20.96 -2.99
N LEU A 156 7.05 -21.89 -3.92
CA LEU A 156 7.73 -21.61 -5.18
C LEU A 156 7.01 -20.53 -6.00
N TYR A 157 5.70 -20.67 -6.20
CA TYR A 157 4.94 -19.69 -6.97
C TYR A 157 4.73 -18.37 -6.21
N THR A 158 4.70 -18.37 -4.88
CA THR A 158 4.66 -17.13 -4.10
C THR A 158 5.96 -16.34 -4.23
N VAL A 159 7.11 -17.02 -4.13
CA VAL A 159 8.44 -16.43 -4.35
C VAL A 159 8.55 -15.83 -5.74
N LEU A 160 8.16 -16.60 -6.76
CA LEU A 160 8.17 -16.14 -8.16
C LEU A 160 7.27 -14.90 -8.33
N LEU A 161 6.04 -14.95 -7.79
CA LEU A 161 5.09 -13.84 -7.87
C LEU A 161 5.63 -12.57 -7.20
N LEU A 162 6.14 -12.69 -5.97
CA LEU A 162 6.68 -11.56 -5.22
C LEU A 162 7.88 -10.94 -5.96
N PHE A 163 8.78 -11.76 -6.51
CA PHE A 163 9.93 -11.27 -7.27
C PHE A 163 9.49 -10.52 -8.53
N VAL A 164 8.67 -11.13 -9.39
CA VAL A 164 8.23 -10.50 -10.65
C VAL A 164 7.42 -9.23 -10.39
N ALA A 165 6.46 -9.27 -9.44
CA ALA A 165 5.63 -8.13 -9.10
C ALA A 165 6.42 -7.01 -8.42
N GLY A 166 7.40 -7.34 -7.57
CA GLY A 166 8.26 -6.36 -6.91
C GLY A 166 9.23 -5.66 -7.86
N THR A 167 9.70 -6.37 -8.90
CA THR A 167 10.68 -5.88 -9.86
C THR A 167 10.06 -5.01 -10.96
N GLU A 168 9.19 -5.58 -11.78
CA GLU A 168 8.89 -4.98 -13.11
C GLU A 168 8.08 -3.69 -13.01
N THR A 169 7.05 -3.66 -12.16
CA THR A 169 6.18 -2.49 -12.06
C THR A 169 6.91 -1.27 -11.50
N THR A 170 7.77 -1.50 -10.52
CA THR A 170 8.56 -0.44 -9.86
C THR A 170 9.67 0.04 -10.79
N SER A 171 10.42 -0.86 -11.44
CA SER A 171 11.49 -0.47 -12.37
C SER A 171 10.93 0.29 -13.58
N THR A 172 9.79 -0.15 -14.13
CA THR A 172 9.10 0.57 -15.22
C THR A 172 8.61 1.94 -14.76
N THR A 173 8.07 2.07 -13.55
CA THR A 173 7.66 3.37 -12.99
C THR A 173 8.85 4.32 -12.84
N LEU A 174 9.99 3.85 -12.33
CA LEU A 174 11.20 4.66 -12.19
C LEU A 174 11.77 5.07 -13.55
N ARG A 175 11.83 4.15 -14.52
CA ARG A 175 12.29 4.41 -15.89
C ARG A 175 11.44 5.49 -16.57
N TYR A 176 10.13 5.39 -16.43
CA TYR A 176 9.21 6.39 -16.95
C TYR A 176 9.33 7.72 -16.20
N GLY A 177 9.55 7.68 -14.89
CA GLY A 177 9.84 8.86 -14.06
C GLY A 177 11.06 9.62 -14.59
N LEU A 178 12.18 8.94 -14.85
CA LEU A 178 13.36 9.57 -15.45
C LEU A 178 13.04 10.18 -16.82
N MET A 179 12.30 9.48 -17.68
CA MET A 179 11.87 10.00 -18.98
C MET A 179 10.99 11.25 -18.84
N ILE A 180 10.09 11.29 -17.85
CA ILE A 180 9.26 12.45 -17.54
C ILE A 180 10.12 13.64 -17.09
N LEU A 181 11.12 13.41 -16.24
CA LEU A 181 12.04 14.47 -15.80
C LEU A 181 12.85 15.05 -16.98
N LEU A 182 13.31 14.20 -17.91
CA LEU A 182 13.96 14.64 -19.14
C LEU A 182 13.02 15.47 -20.03
N LYS A 183 11.74 15.10 -20.10
CA LYS A 183 10.72 15.82 -20.88
C LYS A 183 10.32 17.16 -20.26
N TYR A 184 10.35 17.27 -18.93
CA TYR A 184 9.96 18.47 -18.18
C TYR A 184 11.11 18.97 -17.28
N PRO A 185 12.15 19.62 -17.85
CA PRO A 185 13.32 20.05 -17.09
C PRO A 185 13.00 21.00 -15.91
N HIS A 186 11.97 21.83 -16.06
CA HIS A 186 11.50 22.72 -15.00
C HIS A 186 10.92 21.98 -13.78
N ILE A 187 10.36 20.78 -13.97
CA ILE A 187 9.91 19.92 -12.85
C ILE A 187 11.13 19.34 -12.16
N GLN A 188 12.11 18.85 -12.94
CA GLN A 188 13.37 18.34 -12.40
C GLN A 188 14.10 19.40 -11.58
N GLU A 189 14.20 20.64 -12.07
CA GLU A 189 14.82 21.76 -11.36
C GLU A 189 14.15 22.03 -10.00
N LYS A 190 12.82 22.06 -9.96
CA LYS A 190 12.06 22.24 -8.72
C LYS A 190 12.28 21.10 -7.72
N ILE A 191 12.35 19.86 -8.20
CA ILE A 191 12.67 18.71 -7.34
C ILE A 191 14.09 18.85 -6.77
N HIS A 192 15.08 19.25 -7.57
CA HIS A 192 16.44 19.48 -7.07
C HIS A 192 16.48 20.58 -6.01
N GLN A 193 15.77 21.69 -6.21
CA GLN A 193 15.66 22.76 -5.21
C GLN A 193 15.06 22.25 -3.88
N GLU A 194 14.00 21.43 -3.96
CA GLU A 194 13.35 20.86 -2.78
C GLU A 194 14.25 19.83 -2.07
N ILE A 195 14.98 19.00 -2.82
CA ILE A 195 15.99 18.06 -2.28
C ILE A 195 17.10 18.84 -1.55
N ASP A 196 17.69 19.86 -2.20
CA ASP A 196 18.77 20.67 -1.61
C ASP A 196 18.29 21.38 -0.32
N ALA A 197 17.04 21.84 -0.28
CA ALA A 197 16.48 22.54 0.88
C ALA A 197 16.15 21.61 2.07
N VAL A 198 15.62 20.41 1.82
CA VAL A 198 15.12 19.51 2.88
C VAL A 198 16.16 18.48 3.30
N VAL A 199 16.78 17.82 2.31
CA VAL A 199 17.74 16.72 2.53
C VAL A 199 19.15 17.28 2.59
N GLY A 200 19.47 18.23 1.71
CA GLY A 200 20.84 18.71 1.51
C GLY A 200 21.70 17.71 0.75
N ARG A 201 23.01 17.99 0.64
CA ARG A 201 23.92 17.26 -0.26
C ARG A 201 24.66 16.09 0.39
N ASP A 202 24.81 16.12 1.71
CA ASP A 202 25.68 15.18 2.43
C ASP A 202 24.90 14.05 3.13
N ARG A 203 23.56 14.08 3.08
CA ARG A 203 22.68 13.14 3.78
C ARG A 203 21.89 12.28 2.81
N LEU A 204 21.56 11.06 3.24
CA LEU A 204 20.68 10.17 2.49
C LEU A 204 19.21 10.62 2.63
N PRO A 205 18.40 10.47 1.58
CA PRO A 205 16.95 10.59 1.71
C PRO A 205 16.39 9.57 2.71
N ALA A 206 15.45 10.01 3.54
CA ALA A 206 14.76 9.22 4.54
C ALA A 206 13.24 9.44 4.41
N MET A 207 12.44 8.48 4.86
CA MET A 207 10.98 8.49 4.81
C MET A 207 10.38 9.70 5.54
N GLU A 208 11.06 10.20 6.57
CA GLU A 208 10.64 11.43 7.26
C GLU A 208 10.70 12.69 6.38
N HIS A 209 11.59 12.74 5.38
CA HIS A 209 11.72 13.87 4.47
C HIS A 209 10.49 14.03 3.57
N ARG A 210 9.80 12.93 3.25
CA ARG A 210 8.62 12.93 2.37
C ARG A 210 7.59 13.98 2.79
N LYS A 211 7.31 14.11 4.10
CA LYS A 211 6.33 15.08 4.64
C LYS A 211 6.72 16.54 4.41
N LYS A 212 8.01 16.80 4.18
CA LYS A 212 8.60 18.13 3.96
C LYS A 212 8.87 18.39 2.47
N MET A 213 8.59 17.42 1.60
CA MET A 213 8.84 17.49 0.16
C MET A 213 7.56 17.31 -0.66
N PRO A 214 6.54 18.19 -0.47
CA PRO A 214 5.23 18.03 -1.08
C PRO A 214 5.28 18.03 -2.62
N PHE A 215 6.20 18.78 -3.24
CA PHE A 215 6.28 18.83 -4.70
C PHE A 215 6.84 17.52 -5.27
N THR A 216 7.89 16.97 -4.68
CA THR A 216 8.45 15.66 -5.05
C THR A 216 7.43 14.55 -4.83
N ASP A 217 6.69 14.56 -3.71
CA ASP A 217 5.63 13.57 -3.45
C ASP A 217 4.52 13.67 -4.51
N ALA A 218 4.11 14.90 -4.87
CA ALA A 218 3.14 15.13 -5.93
C ALA A 218 3.63 14.63 -7.30
N VAL A 219 4.90 14.84 -7.65
CA VAL A 219 5.48 14.34 -8.91
C VAL A 219 5.50 12.80 -8.93
N ILE A 220 5.86 12.15 -7.83
CA ILE A 220 5.84 10.68 -7.73
C ILE A 220 4.42 10.13 -7.97
N HIS A 221 3.41 10.75 -7.35
CA HIS A 221 2.01 10.36 -7.52
C HIS A 221 1.52 10.61 -8.95
N GLU A 222 1.87 11.76 -9.54
CA GLU A 222 1.52 12.08 -10.92
C GLU A 222 2.21 11.15 -11.93
N CYS A 223 3.45 10.71 -11.67
CA CYS A 223 4.11 9.66 -12.43
C CYS A 223 3.31 8.37 -12.42
N GLN A 224 2.86 7.91 -11.25
CA GLN A 224 2.07 6.67 -11.15
C GLN A 224 0.70 6.81 -11.81
N ARG A 225 0.02 7.94 -11.63
CA ARG A 225 -1.29 8.21 -12.25
C ARG A 225 -1.19 8.26 -13.78
N PHE A 226 -0.21 9.00 -14.30
CA PHE A 226 -0.08 9.26 -15.73
C PHE A 226 0.48 8.06 -16.50
N LEU A 227 1.38 7.30 -15.89
CA LEU A 227 1.92 6.07 -16.48
C LEU A 227 0.85 4.98 -16.58
N ASP A 228 0.01 4.85 -15.55
CA ASP A 228 -1.06 3.86 -15.49
C ASP A 228 -0.56 2.46 -15.90
N VAL A 229 0.41 1.95 -15.16
CA VAL A 229 1.20 0.74 -15.49
C VAL A 229 0.30 -0.49 -15.77
N VAL A 230 -0.82 -0.62 -15.06
CA VAL A 230 -1.73 -1.76 -15.15
C VAL A 230 -3.16 -1.27 -15.44
N PRO A 231 -3.43 -0.77 -16.66
CA PRO A 231 -4.65 -0.02 -16.96
C PRO A 231 -5.93 -0.86 -16.83
N LEU A 232 -5.84 -2.16 -17.11
CA LEU A 232 -6.95 -3.12 -17.03
C LEU A 232 -7.12 -3.75 -15.64
N ASN A 233 -6.27 -3.38 -14.67
CA ASN A 233 -6.11 -4.10 -13.41
C ASN A 233 -5.71 -5.58 -13.61
N ILE A 234 -5.59 -6.31 -12.51
CA ILE A 234 -5.62 -7.76 -12.51
C ILE A 234 -7.08 -8.21 -12.52
N PHE A 235 -7.40 -9.23 -13.32
CA PHE A 235 -8.77 -9.69 -13.48
C PHE A 235 -9.31 -10.30 -12.19
N HIS A 236 -10.51 -9.88 -11.81
CA HIS A 236 -11.25 -10.44 -10.70
C HIS A 236 -12.24 -11.51 -11.19
N CYS A 237 -12.80 -12.28 -10.25
CA CYS A 237 -13.86 -13.24 -10.54
C CYS A 237 -14.89 -13.22 -9.41
N THR A 238 -16.17 -13.27 -9.78
CA THR A 238 -17.27 -13.38 -8.80
C THR A 238 -17.20 -14.74 -8.09
N THR A 239 -17.14 -14.74 -6.76
CA THR A 239 -17.07 -15.97 -5.96
C THR A 239 -18.43 -16.66 -5.79
N GLU A 240 -19.50 -15.91 -6.00
CA GLU A 240 -20.89 -16.35 -5.91
C GLU A 240 -21.74 -15.54 -6.91
N MET A 241 -23.00 -15.92 -7.08
CA MET A 241 -23.94 -15.11 -7.86
C MET A 241 -24.22 -13.81 -7.09
N ILE A 242 -24.13 -12.67 -7.78
CA ILE A 242 -24.36 -11.35 -7.18
C ILE A 242 -25.37 -10.54 -7.97
N ASN A 243 -26.07 -9.62 -7.28
CA ASN A 243 -26.85 -8.58 -7.93
C ASN A 243 -26.07 -7.25 -7.84
N PHE A 244 -25.69 -6.70 -8.98
CA PHE A 244 -24.95 -5.44 -9.05
C PHE A 244 -25.65 -4.48 -10.00
N ARG A 245 -26.09 -3.32 -9.48
CA ARG A 245 -26.82 -2.29 -10.24
C ARG A 245 -28.02 -2.83 -11.03
N GLY A 246 -28.75 -3.79 -10.46
CA GLY A 246 -29.91 -4.43 -11.10
C GLY A 246 -29.57 -5.58 -12.06
N TYR A 247 -28.29 -5.87 -12.30
CA TYR A 247 -27.86 -7.02 -13.09
C TYR A 247 -27.54 -8.21 -12.19
N THR A 248 -28.03 -9.39 -12.55
CA THR A 248 -27.63 -10.66 -11.93
C THR A 248 -26.38 -11.18 -12.64
N ILE A 249 -25.27 -11.29 -11.91
CA ILE A 249 -23.97 -11.74 -12.42
C ILE A 249 -23.69 -13.13 -11.84
N PRO A 250 -23.56 -14.18 -12.69
CA PRO A 250 -23.31 -15.55 -12.23
C PRO A 250 -21.95 -15.71 -11.53
N LYS A 251 -21.86 -16.70 -10.63
CA LYS A 251 -20.57 -17.17 -10.07
C LYS A 251 -19.61 -17.56 -11.20
N GLY A 252 -18.32 -17.27 -11.02
CA GLY A 252 -17.30 -17.57 -12.03
C GLY A 252 -17.15 -16.52 -13.12
N THR A 253 -17.95 -15.44 -13.12
CA THR A 253 -17.83 -14.37 -14.11
C THR A 253 -16.57 -13.55 -13.86
N VAL A 254 -15.74 -13.40 -14.90
CA VAL A 254 -14.57 -12.51 -14.89
C VAL A 254 -15.02 -11.06 -14.86
N VAL A 255 -14.43 -10.28 -13.95
CA VAL A 255 -14.71 -8.85 -13.75
C VAL A 255 -13.42 -8.08 -13.95
N ILE A 256 -13.44 -7.08 -14.83
CA ILE A 256 -12.29 -6.24 -15.15
C ILE A 256 -12.55 -4.82 -14.63
N PRO A 257 -12.09 -4.47 -13.42
CA PRO A 257 -12.21 -3.11 -12.89
C PRO A 257 -11.18 -2.18 -13.54
N LEU A 258 -11.58 -1.50 -14.63
CA LEU A 258 -10.72 -0.67 -15.46
C LEU A 258 -10.11 0.52 -14.70
N LEU A 259 -8.87 0.40 -14.21
CA LEU A 259 -8.16 1.46 -13.47
C LEU A 259 -7.95 2.72 -14.30
N HIS A 260 -7.65 2.54 -15.59
CA HIS A 260 -7.50 3.64 -16.55
C HIS A 260 -8.68 4.62 -16.50
N SER A 261 -9.90 4.10 -16.39
CA SER A 261 -11.11 4.92 -16.36
C SER A 261 -11.17 5.88 -15.18
N VAL A 262 -10.56 5.51 -14.04
CA VAL A 262 -10.53 6.33 -12.83
C VAL A 262 -9.33 7.28 -12.85
N LEU A 263 -8.16 6.82 -13.29
CA LEU A 263 -6.93 7.62 -13.34
C LEU A 263 -6.94 8.72 -14.41
N PHE A 264 -7.84 8.60 -15.40
CA PHE A 264 -8.06 9.58 -16.48
C PHE A 264 -9.49 10.17 -16.50
N ASP A 265 -10.26 10.00 -15.43
CA ASP A 265 -11.61 10.56 -15.31
C ASP A 265 -11.58 12.11 -15.36
N LYS A 266 -12.19 12.70 -16.39
CA LYS A 266 -12.27 14.15 -16.61
C LYS A 266 -13.04 14.90 -15.51
N THR A 267 -13.83 14.20 -14.69
CA THR A 267 -14.55 14.77 -13.54
C THR A 267 -13.72 14.75 -12.27
N LYS A 268 -12.60 14.00 -12.24
CA LYS A 268 -11.72 13.85 -11.06
C LYS A 268 -10.35 14.48 -11.24
N TRP A 269 -9.93 14.69 -12.49
CA TRP A 269 -8.64 15.29 -12.85
C TRP A 269 -8.88 16.46 -13.79
N GLU A 270 -8.28 17.62 -13.48
CA GLU A 270 -8.45 18.84 -14.27
C GLU A 270 -7.85 18.68 -15.68
N THR A 271 -6.64 18.12 -15.75
CA THR A 271 -5.89 17.90 -17.00
C THR A 271 -5.45 16.44 -17.14
N PRO A 272 -6.38 15.46 -17.27
CA PRO A 272 -6.07 14.03 -17.12
C PRO A 272 -5.01 13.53 -18.11
N HIS A 273 -5.00 14.09 -19.33
CA HIS A 273 -4.08 13.71 -20.41
C HIS A 273 -2.79 14.53 -20.44
N SER A 274 -2.56 15.39 -19.45
CA SER A 274 -1.31 16.12 -19.27
C SER A 274 -0.63 15.66 -17.99
N PHE A 275 0.70 15.67 -17.99
CA PHE A 275 1.47 15.44 -16.78
C PHE A 275 1.46 16.72 -15.95
N ASN A 276 0.70 16.73 -14.85
CA ASN A 276 0.49 17.90 -14.02
C ASN A 276 0.61 17.55 -12.53
N PRO A 277 1.76 17.79 -11.88
CA PRO A 277 1.91 17.57 -10.44
C PRO A 277 0.89 18.36 -9.58
N GLY A 278 0.32 19.43 -10.12
CA GLY A 278 -0.75 20.21 -9.47
C GLY A 278 -1.98 19.38 -9.11
N HIS A 279 -2.21 18.23 -9.76
CA HIS A 279 -3.28 17.31 -9.37
C HIS A 279 -3.18 16.78 -7.94
N PHE A 280 -1.99 16.82 -7.34
CA PHE A 280 -1.70 16.34 -5.99
C PHE A 280 -1.27 17.47 -5.05
N LEU A 281 -1.50 18.72 -5.42
CA LEU A 281 -1.18 19.91 -4.61
C LEU A 281 -2.45 20.69 -4.32
N ASP A 282 -2.54 21.26 -3.12
CA ASP A 282 -3.59 22.24 -2.80
C ASP A 282 -3.16 23.67 -3.14
N GLU A 283 -4.04 24.63 -2.85
CA GLU A 283 -3.79 26.07 -3.05
C GLU A 283 -2.57 26.60 -2.26
N ASN A 284 -2.17 25.91 -1.19
CA ASN A 284 -1.01 26.24 -0.37
C ASN A 284 0.25 25.45 -0.79
N HIS A 285 0.24 24.82 -1.97
CA HIS A 285 1.32 23.95 -2.47
C HIS A 285 1.69 22.79 -1.55
N CYS A 286 0.76 22.39 -0.68
CA CYS A 286 0.94 21.25 0.20
C CYS A 286 0.38 19.99 -0.48
N PHE A 287 1.02 18.84 -0.28
CA PHE A 287 0.58 17.57 -0.86
C PHE A 287 -0.83 17.19 -0.40
N LYS A 288 -1.73 16.95 -1.36
CA LYS A 288 -3.13 16.56 -1.14
C LYS A 288 -3.44 15.31 -1.98
N MET A 289 -3.83 14.23 -1.31
CA MET A 289 -4.23 13.00 -2.00
C MET A 289 -5.56 13.20 -2.74
N ASN A 290 -5.62 12.79 -4.01
CA ASN A 290 -6.87 12.67 -4.76
C ASN A 290 -7.49 11.29 -4.52
N PRO A 291 -8.75 11.16 -4.04
CA PRO A 291 -9.39 9.86 -3.83
C PRO A 291 -9.52 8.98 -5.09
N ALA A 292 -9.46 9.59 -6.29
CA ALA A 292 -9.42 8.86 -7.56
C ALA A 292 -8.05 8.23 -7.87
N PHE A 293 -7.03 8.50 -7.05
CA PHE A 293 -5.72 7.89 -7.19
C PHE A 293 -5.74 6.43 -6.71
N MET A 294 -5.89 5.50 -7.65
CA MET A 294 -5.97 4.06 -7.36
C MET A 294 -5.07 3.21 -8.29
N PRO A 295 -3.79 3.56 -8.50
CA PRO A 295 -2.91 2.77 -9.39
C PRO A 295 -2.65 1.35 -8.87
N PHE A 296 -2.92 1.08 -7.59
CA PHE A 296 -2.76 -0.21 -6.93
C PHE A 296 -4.10 -0.92 -6.65
N SER A 297 -5.14 -0.60 -7.43
CA SER A 297 -6.50 -1.07 -7.19
C SER A 297 -7.09 -0.61 -5.85
N ALA A 298 -8.32 -1.04 -5.57
CA ALA A 298 -9.02 -0.76 -4.33
C ALA A 298 -9.99 -1.89 -3.96
N GLY A 299 -10.25 -2.05 -2.67
CA GLY A 299 -11.18 -3.06 -2.15
C GLY A 299 -10.93 -3.36 -0.68
N GLY A 300 -11.99 -3.72 0.05
CA GLY A 300 -11.87 -4.14 1.44
C GLY A 300 -11.58 -5.62 1.55
N ALA A 301 -10.59 -6.01 2.37
CA ALA A 301 -10.47 -7.39 2.82
C ALA A 301 -11.57 -7.76 3.84
N TRP A 302 -12.16 -6.73 4.49
CA TRP A 302 -13.10 -6.86 5.60
C TRP A 302 -14.56 -6.62 5.17
N ARG A 303 -15.43 -7.57 5.50
CA ARG A 303 -16.88 -7.53 5.27
C ARG A 303 -17.60 -7.56 6.62
N LEU A 304 -18.52 -6.62 6.83
CA LEU A 304 -19.41 -6.66 8.00
C LEU A 304 -20.41 -7.82 7.85
N LEU A 305 -20.52 -8.65 8.89
CA LEU A 305 -21.50 -9.74 8.97
C LEU A 305 -22.72 -9.34 9.81
N SER A 306 -22.51 -8.71 10.96
CA SER A 306 -23.58 -8.26 11.87
C SER A 306 -23.09 -7.12 12.76
N GLY A 307 -24.04 -6.41 13.38
CA GLY A 307 -23.78 -5.20 14.16
C GLY A 307 -23.92 -3.92 13.32
N LEU A 308 -23.70 -2.78 13.97
CA LEU A 308 -23.75 -1.46 13.33
C LEU A 308 -22.33 -0.90 13.21
N LYS A 309 -21.99 -0.35 12.03
CA LYS A 309 -20.67 0.28 11.80
C LYS A 309 -20.53 1.63 12.51
N GLU A 310 -21.65 2.24 12.82
CA GLU A 310 -21.76 3.54 13.46
C GLU A 310 -22.97 3.53 14.41
N GLY A 311 -22.88 4.32 15.47
CA GLY A 311 -23.94 4.41 16.47
C GLY A 311 -23.65 5.57 17.42
N GLN A 312 -24.71 6.05 18.07
CA GLN A 312 -24.61 7.09 19.09
C GLN A 312 -24.78 6.45 20.48
N THR A 313 -23.88 6.78 21.40
CA THR A 313 -23.95 6.32 22.79
C THR A 313 -24.95 7.14 23.62
N GLN A 314 -25.28 6.65 24.81
CA GLN A 314 -26.12 7.38 25.76
C GLN A 314 -25.44 8.67 26.25
N VAL A 315 -26.24 9.72 26.51
CA VAL A 315 -25.79 10.96 27.15
C VAL A 315 -25.69 10.75 28.66
N ASP A 316 -24.56 11.13 29.24
CA ASP A 316 -24.33 11.15 30.69
C ASP A 316 -24.24 12.60 31.19
N ASN A 317 -24.65 12.83 32.44
CA ASN A 317 -24.56 14.12 33.12
C ASN A 317 -23.92 13.91 34.51
N PRO A 318 -22.57 13.94 34.59
CA PRO A 318 -21.87 13.66 35.84
C PRO A 318 -22.16 14.76 36.86
N GLN A 319 -22.94 14.43 37.90
CA GLN A 319 -23.36 15.41 38.91
C GLN A 319 -22.25 15.77 39.91
N ASN A 320 -21.23 14.92 40.10
CA ASN A 320 -20.17 15.09 41.11
C ASN A 320 -18.82 14.39 40.77
N GLU A 321 -18.62 13.89 39.54
CA GLU A 321 -17.43 13.10 39.18
C GLU A 321 -16.67 13.71 37.99
N GLU A 322 -15.35 13.58 37.97
CA GLU A 322 -14.47 14.07 36.88
C GLU A 322 -14.61 13.25 35.57
N MET A 323 -15.36 12.15 35.59
CA MET A 323 -15.47 11.19 34.49
C MET A 323 -16.94 10.96 34.11
N ALA A 324 -17.23 10.94 32.81
CA ALA A 324 -18.53 10.55 32.27
C ALA A 324 -18.50 9.07 31.87
N TYR A 325 -19.55 8.32 32.21
CA TYR A 325 -19.67 6.90 31.91
C TYR A 325 -20.79 6.66 30.90
N TRP A 326 -20.46 5.99 29.79
CA TRP A 326 -21.45 5.61 28.78
C TRP A 326 -21.60 4.10 28.73
N SER A 327 -22.82 3.59 28.92
CA SER A 327 -23.13 2.17 28.72
C SER A 327 -23.70 1.96 27.32
N HIS A 328 -22.83 1.68 26.35
CA HIS A 328 -23.26 1.26 25.02
C HIS A 328 -22.46 0.03 24.56
N PRO A 329 -23.10 -1.15 24.41
CA PRO A 329 -22.41 -2.32 23.92
C PRO A 329 -22.08 -2.14 22.43
N VAL A 330 -20.79 -2.16 22.08
CA VAL A 330 -20.34 -2.24 20.69
C VAL A 330 -20.14 -3.72 20.36
N ASP A 331 -21.12 -4.31 19.66
CA ASP A 331 -21.06 -5.68 19.19
C ASP A 331 -21.08 -5.71 17.66
N VAL A 332 -19.93 -5.99 17.06
CA VAL A 332 -19.71 -5.89 15.60
C VAL A 332 -18.91 -7.08 15.13
N HIS A 333 -19.44 -7.79 14.14
CA HIS A 333 -18.81 -8.98 13.58
C HIS A 333 -18.34 -8.70 12.16
N PHE A 334 -17.06 -8.96 11.90
CA PHE A 334 -16.48 -8.89 10.56
C PHE A 334 -15.97 -10.26 10.11
N ALA A 335 -16.08 -10.53 8.82
CA ALA A 335 -15.31 -11.55 8.12
C ALA A 335 -14.19 -10.86 7.35
N THR A 336 -13.02 -11.49 7.29
CA THR A 336 -11.94 -11.00 6.45
C THR A 336 -11.38 -12.08 5.52
N LYS A 337 -10.87 -11.66 4.36
CA LYS A 337 -10.07 -12.49 3.45
C LYS A 337 -8.58 -12.19 3.53
N GLY A 338 -8.17 -11.21 4.36
CA GLY A 338 -6.77 -10.80 4.53
C GLY A 338 -6.61 -9.67 5.56
N LEU A 339 -5.38 -9.32 5.91
CA LEU A 339 -5.12 -8.34 6.99
C LEU A 339 -5.16 -6.87 6.51
N GLN A 340 -5.23 -6.63 5.19
CA GLN A 340 -5.27 -5.29 4.62
C GLN A 340 -6.53 -4.53 5.08
N GLY A 341 -6.33 -3.33 5.64
CA GLY A 341 -7.43 -2.50 6.13
C GLY A 341 -8.02 -2.97 7.45
N TRP A 342 -7.17 -3.41 8.40
CA TRP A 342 -7.56 -3.83 9.75
C TRP A 342 -8.58 -2.86 10.42
N PRO A 343 -9.59 -3.36 11.16
CA PRO A 343 -10.63 -2.54 11.77
C PRO A 343 -10.09 -1.45 12.71
N LYS A 344 -10.80 -0.33 12.75
CA LYS A 344 -10.45 0.86 13.54
C LYS A 344 -11.71 1.45 14.16
N LEU A 345 -11.57 2.09 15.32
CA LEU A 345 -12.66 2.81 15.99
C LEU A 345 -12.46 4.30 15.82
N HIS A 346 -13.52 4.96 15.36
CA HIS A 346 -13.60 6.41 15.23
C HIS A 346 -14.62 6.91 16.24
N LEU A 347 -14.22 7.90 17.05
CA LEU A 347 -15.06 8.45 18.10
C LEU A 347 -15.37 9.91 17.79
N GLN A 348 -16.60 10.31 18.07
CA GLN A 348 -17.01 11.70 18.16
C GLN A 348 -17.59 11.91 19.54
N VAL A 349 -16.92 12.73 20.36
CA VAL A 349 -17.40 13.09 21.69
C VAL A 349 -18.18 14.37 21.56
N TRP A 350 -19.42 14.37 22.04
CA TRP A 350 -20.31 15.52 22.06
C TRP A 350 -20.58 15.93 23.51
N HIS A 351 -20.60 17.22 23.76
CA HIS A 351 -20.86 17.85 25.07
C HIS A 351 -22.12 18.70 24.96
N GLN A 352 -22.97 18.68 25.98
CA GLN A 352 -24.10 19.60 26.09
C GLN A 352 -23.74 20.74 27.03
N ASP A 353 -23.80 21.98 26.55
CA ASP A 353 -23.49 23.16 27.37
C ASP A 353 -24.60 23.51 28.37
N SER A 354 -24.35 24.52 29.22
CA SER A 354 -25.32 24.98 30.22
C SER A 354 -26.61 25.56 29.65
N TYR A 355 -26.65 25.86 28.34
CA TYR A 355 -27.84 26.32 27.62
C TYR A 355 -28.57 25.16 26.90
N GLY A 356 -28.11 23.92 27.07
CA GLY A 356 -28.71 22.74 26.47
C GLY A 356 -28.31 22.49 25.01
N ARG A 357 -27.27 23.17 24.50
CA ARG A 357 -26.81 23.03 23.12
C ARG A 357 -25.78 21.90 23.01
N CYS A 358 -25.92 21.03 22.01
CA CYS A 358 -24.95 19.96 21.74
C CYS A 358 -23.80 20.48 20.87
N GLU A 359 -22.58 20.39 21.36
CA GLU A 359 -21.37 20.75 20.66
C GLU A 359 -20.42 19.58 20.52
N LEU A 360 -19.72 19.52 19.39
CA LEU A 360 -18.62 18.59 19.24
C LEU A 360 -17.48 18.97 20.18
N TYR A 361 -17.18 18.07 21.11
CA TYR A 361 -16.09 18.21 22.05
C TYR A 361 -14.76 17.73 21.45
N GLY A 362 -14.76 16.61 20.72
CA GLY A 362 -13.54 16.14 20.07
C GLY A 362 -13.71 14.88 19.22
N TYR A 363 -12.76 14.67 18.31
CA TYR A 363 -12.59 13.46 17.52
C TYR A 363 -11.54 12.57 18.17
N GLY A 364 -11.81 11.26 18.21
CA GLY A 364 -10.89 10.23 18.68
C GLY A 364 -10.67 9.17 17.62
N PHE A 365 -9.50 8.54 17.68
CA PHE A 365 -9.13 7.42 16.82
C PHE A 365 -8.34 6.38 17.61
N CYS A 366 -8.68 5.10 17.44
CA CYS A 366 -7.83 4.00 17.89
C CYS A 366 -7.89 2.78 16.96
N HIS A 367 -6.78 2.05 16.90
CA HIS A 367 -6.73 0.75 16.23
C HIS A 367 -7.32 -0.33 17.13
N ILE A 368 -8.08 -1.26 16.55
CA ILE A 368 -8.50 -2.46 17.26
C ILE A 368 -7.27 -3.34 17.52
N PRO A 369 -7.05 -3.86 18.74
CA PRO A 369 -5.95 -4.77 19.04
C PRO A 369 -6.00 -6.02 18.17
N SER A 370 -4.84 -6.51 17.77
CA SER A 370 -4.71 -7.72 16.94
C SER A 370 -4.68 -9.02 17.74
N SER A 371 -4.58 -8.97 19.06
CA SER A 371 -4.64 -10.14 19.94
C SER A 371 -6.06 -10.34 20.49
N PRO A 372 -6.53 -11.60 20.64
CA PRO A 372 -7.81 -11.87 21.25
C PRO A 372 -7.76 -11.59 22.77
N GLY A 373 -8.92 -11.34 23.36
CA GLY A 373 -9.05 -11.11 24.80
C GLY A 373 -9.62 -9.74 25.15
N PHE A 374 -9.58 -9.42 26.44
CA PHE A 374 -10.05 -8.15 26.96
C PHE A 374 -8.95 -7.10 26.86
N HIS A 375 -9.31 -5.94 26.30
CA HIS A 375 -8.40 -4.83 26.09
C HIS A 375 -8.95 -3.55 26.69
N GLU A 376 -8.06 -2.78 27.28
CA GLU A 376 -8.32 -1.41 27.70
C GLU A 376 -7.58 -0.46 26.75
N LEU A 377 -8.32 0.32 25.97
CA LEU A 377 -7.76 1.32 25.08
C LEU A 377 -7.95 2.72 25.63
N LYS A 378 -6.86 3.48 25.59
CA LYS A 378 -6.84 4.90 25.88
C LYS A 378 -6.86 5.69 24.55
N CYS A 379 -8.01 6.22 24.16
CA CYS A 379 -8.18 6.97 22.92
C CYS A 379 -8.09 8.48 23.18
N VAL A 380 -6.96 9.09 22.81
CA VAL A 380 -6.78 10.55 22.94
C VAL A 380 -7.67 11.28 21.92
N THR A 381 -8.39 12.28 22.40
CA THR A 381 -9.31 13.09 21.58
C THR A 381 -8.74 14.47 21.32
N TRP A 382 -9.12 15.05 20.19
CA TRP A 382 -8.67 16.37 19.75
C TRP A 382 -9.76 17.05 18.92
N ARG A 383 -9.71 18.37 18.82
CA ARG A 383 -10.61 19.11 17.90
C ARG A 383 -9.86 20.18 17.11
N PRO A 384 -10.32 20.52 15.90
CA PRO A 384 -9.79 21.67 15.18
C PRO A 384 -10.14 22.97 15.93
N VAL A 385 -9.22 23.93 15.87
CA VAL A 385 -9.35 25.27 16.39
C VAL A 385 -9.62 26.20 15.22
N GLY A 386 -10.75 26.92 15.28
CA GLY A 386 -11.14 27.89 14.26
C GLY A 386 -10.42 29.22 14.43
N THR A 387 -10.71 30.17 13.54
CA THR A 387 -10.20 31.54 13.66
C THR A 387 -10.72 32.21 14.94
N TRP A 388 -10.13 33.34 15.34
CA TRP A 388 -10.61 34.08 16.51
C TRP A 388 -12.09 34.51 16.39
N GLN A 389 -12.57 34.76 15.16
CA GLN A 389 -13.99 35.07 14.90
C GLN A 389 -14.87 33.84 15.14
N ASP A 390 -14.43 32.67 14.70
CA ASP A 390 -15.14 31.40 14.92
C ASP A 390 -15.21 31.04 16.41
N GLN A 391 -14.12 31.31 17.15
CA GLN A 391 -14.08 31.08 18.60
C GLN A 391 -15.03 32.01 19.36
N LEU A 392 -15.11 33.29 18.96
CA LEU A 392 -16.10 34.21 19.52
C LEU A 392 -17.53 33.79 19.14
N ALA A 393 -17.77 33.43 17.88
CA ALA A 393 -19.07 32.94 17.43
C ALA A 393 -19.50 31.68 18.20
N GLN A 394 -18.58 30.74 18.45
CA GLN A 394 -18.83 29.55 19.26
C GLN A 394 -19.22 29.92 20.70
N LEU A 395 -18.58 30.91 21.33
CA LEU A 395 -18.95 31.35 22.68
C LEU A 395 -20.40 31.87 22.77
N PHE A 396 -20.87 32.60 21.76
CA PHE A 396 -22.20 33.22 21.78
C PHE A 396 -23.30 32.34 21.18
N VAL A 397 -23.08 31.81 19.98
CA VAL A 397 -24.08 31.08 19.17
C VAL A 397 -23.98 29.57 19.40
N GLY A 398 -22.82 29.09 19.84
CA GLY A 398 -22.50 27.68 19.94
C GLY A 398 -22.09 27.08 18.60
N GLY A 399 -21.61 25.84 18.63
CA GLY A 399 -21.23 25.09 17.43
C GLY A 399 -19.82 25.44 16.92
N GLY A 400 -18.83 24.67 17.38
CA GLY A 400 -17.44 24.81 16.95
C GLY A 400 -17.13 24.24 15.56
N PRO A 401 -15.90 24.46 15.05
CA PRO A 401 -15.47 23.93 13.75
C PRO A 401 -15.56 22.41 13.70
N GLN A 402 -16.17 21.89 12.65
CA GLN A 402 -16.30 20.45 12.41
C GLN A 402 -15.55 20.04 11.15
N LEU A 403 -15.03 18.82 11.15
CA LEU A 403 -14.43 18.25 9.95
C LEU A 403 -15.53 17.95 8.93
N LYS A 404 -15.36 18.43 7.70
CA LYS A 404 -16.26 18.11 6.58
C LYS A 404 -16.18 16.63 6.18
N THR A 405 -15.05 15.97 6.46
CA THR A 405 -14.79 14.57 6.11
C THR A 405 -14.20 13.83 7.31
N SER A 406 -14.77 12.67 7.64
CA SER A 406 -14.32 11.79 8.74
C SER A 406 -12.93 11.19 8.51
N ASP A 407 -12.42 11.18 7.28
CA ASP A 407 -11.15 10.53 6.93
C ASP A 407 -9.94 11.23 7.55
N LEU A 408 -10.06 12.54 7.79
CA LEU A 408 -9.07 13.36 8.49
C LEU A 408 -8.86 12.94 9.95
N ILE A 409 -9.79 12.15 10.51
CA ILE A 409 -9.70 11.66 11.88
C ILE A 409 -8.55 10.64 12.03
N TYR A 410 -8.18 9.90 10.99
CA TYR A 410 -7.15 8.85 11.10
C TYR A 410 -6.00 8.98 10.09
N ILE A 411 -6.18 9.74 9.01
CA ILE A 411 -5.09 10.03 8.07
C ILE A 411 -4.25 11.14 8.68
N GLY A 412 -3.22 10.74 9.45
CA GLY A 412 -2.30 11.68 10.11
C GLY A 412 -1.57 12.61 9.14
N ALA A 413 -1.51 12.25 7.86
CA ALA A 413 -0.92 13.05 6.80
C ALA A 413 -1.70 14.34 6.52
N ASP A 414 -3.01 14.43 6.77
CA ASP A 414 -3.78 15.66 6.48
C ASP A 414 -4.10 16.50 7.72
N ARG A 415 -3.85 15.96 8.93
CA ARG A 415 -4.18 16.63 10.21
C ARG A 415 -3.30 17.85 10.50
N TYR A 416 -2.09 17.95 9.95
CA TYR A 416 -1.14 19.04 10.23
C TYR A 416 -1.61 20.41 9.70
N ARG A 417 -2.55 20.45 8.75
CA ARG A 417 -3.13 21.69 8.22
C ARG A 417 -4.16 22.32 9.15
N LEU A 418 -4.54 21.62 10.21
CA LEU A 418 -5.48 22.08 11.20
C LEU A 418 -4.68 22.52 12.43
N GLN A 419 -4.94 23.75 12.90
CA GLN A 419 -4.64 24.04 14.30
C GLN A 419 -5.57 23.17 15.13
N THR A 420 -5.02 22.39 16.05
CA THR A 420 -5.79 21.45 16.87
C THR A 420 -5.47 21.66 18.34
N THR A 421 -6.43 21.33 19.19
CA THR A 421 -6.24 21.29 20.63
C THR A 421 -6.63 19.92 21.18
N SER A 422 -5.96 19.50 22.25
CA SER A 422 -6.24 18.23 22.94
C SER A 422 -7.49 18.38 23.80
N MET A 423 -8.42 17.42 23.71
CA MET A 423 -9.75 17.50 24.32
C MET A 423 -9.99 16.38 25.35
N GLY A 424 -8.92 15.83 25.90
CA GLY A 424 -8.98 14.75 26.89
C GLY A 424 -8.98 13.37 26.25
N CYS A 425 -9.48 12.37 26.99
CA CYS A 425 -9.32 10.97 26.60
C CYS A 425 -10.57 10.14 26.84
N VAL A 426 -10.93 9.29 25.87
CA VAL A 426 -11.96 8.27 26.03
C VAL A 426 -11.29 6.95 26.39
N HIS A 427 -11.74 6.35 27.49
CA HIS A 427 -11.31 5.03 27.94
C HIS A 427 -12.32 4.01 27.42
N LEU A 428 -11.84 3.03 26.66
CA LEU A 428 -12.66 1.98 26.05
C LEU A 428 -12.24 0.63 26.63
N GLN A 429 -13.22 -0.15 27.05
CA GLN A 429 -13.04 -1.55 27.41
C GLN A 429 -13.85 -2.39 26.44
N PHE A 430 -13.21 -3.34 25.76
CA PHE A 430 -13.91 -4.28 24.89
C PHE A 430 -13.15 -5.59 24.74
N ALA A 431 -13.89 -6.63 24.36
CA ALA A 431 -13.34 -7.95 24.09
C ALA A 431 -13.16 -8.12 22.58
N VAL A 432 -11.98 -8.58 22.16
CA VAL A 432 -11.70 -8.98 20.78
C VAL A 432 -11.77 -10.49 20.71
N ILE A 433 -12.66 -11.01 19.87
CA ILE A 433 -12.75 -12.44 19.57
C ILE A 433 -12.27 -12.63 18.14
N LEU A 434 -11.21 -13.42 17.99
CA LEU A 434 -10.70 -13.83 16.69
C LEU A 434 -11.02 -15.29 16.48
N ARG A 435 -11.49 -15.63 15.27
CA ARG A 435 -11.79 -17.00 14.89
C ARG A 435 -11.10 -17.32 13.57
N HIS A 436 -10.29 -18.36 13.55
CA HIS A 436 -9.55 -18.82 12.37
C HIS A 436 -8.46 -17.83 11.86
N PHE A 437 -7.96 -16.93 12.72
CA PHE A 437 -6.89 -15.98 12.38
C PHE A 437 -5.49 -16.60 12.42
N ASP A 438 -5.34 -17.74 13.09
CA ASP A 438 -4.17 -18.64 13.03
C ASP A 438 -3.81 -19.05 11.59
N ARG A 439 -4.83 -19.14 10.72
CA ARG A 439 -4.66 -19.40 9.27
C ARG A 439 -3.99 -18.26 8.50
N TYR A 440 -3.98 -17.06 9.07
CA TYR A 440 -3.37 -15.86 8.48
C TYR A 440 -2.04 -15.49 9.13
N GLY A 441 -1.47 -16.37 9.96
CA GLY A 441 -0.18 -16.13 10.64
C GLY A 441 -0.22 -15.04 11.71
N VAL A 442 -1.42 -14.66 12.18
CA VAL A 442 -1.57 -13.83 13.38
C VAL A 442 -1.51 -14.76 14.58
N GLU A 443 -0.32 -14.92 15.15
CA GLU A 443 -0.16 -15.63 16.43
C GLU A 443 -0.78 -14.78 17.55
N CYS A 444 -1.65 -15.42 18.34
CA CYS A 444 -2.40 -14.82 19.42
C CYS A 444 -1.60 -14.80 20.73
#